data_AF-A0A920I7F6-F1
#
_entry.id   AF-A0A920I7F6-F1
#
_cell.length_a   1.000
_cell.length_b   1.000
_cell.length_c   1.000
_cell.angle_alpha   90.00
_cell.angle_beta   90.00
_cell.angle_gamma   90.00
#
_symmetry.space_group_name_H-M   'P 1'
#
loop_
_entity.id
_entity.type
_entity.pdbx_description
1 polymer ?
#
loop_
_entity_poly.entity_id
_entity_poly.type
_entity_poly.pdbx_seq_one_letter_code
_entity_poly.pdbx_strand_id
1 'polypeptide(L)'
;MGKRVVCELSGEMSYERLVGRCAVSEKGDIARYLIENGYCGRCNRYDKKGFYAESEKKSGPYTGVTPLIAINQISLTICFNRI
;
A
#
# COMPACT_ATOMS: atom_id res chain seq x y z
N MET A 1 -6.94 19.32 -2.05
CA MET A 1 -5.96 19.83 -1.06
C MET A 1 -4.85 18.80 -0.89
N GLY A 2 -3.59 19.23 -0.82
CA GLY A 2 -2.44 18.35 -0.60
C GLY A 2 -2.14 18.16 0.88
N LYS A 3 -1.76 16.93 1.28
CA LYS A 3 -1.22 16.62 2.61
C LYS A 3 0.23 16.17 2.49
N ARG A 4 1.04 16.47 3.51
CA ARG A 4 2.42 16.01 3.58
C ARG A 4 2.44 14.51 3.87
N VAL A 5 3.15 13.78 3.03
CA VAL A 5 3.47 12.35 3.21
C VAL A 5 4.94 12.21 3.56
N VAL A 6 5.26 11.25 4.42
CA VAL A 6 6.64 10.81 4.67
C VAL A 6 6.74 9.37 4.18
N CYS A 7 7.75 9.08 3.38
CA CYS A 7 7.94 7.75 2.80
C CYS A 7 9.35 7.21 3.10
N GLU A 8 9.40 5.93 3.45
CA GLU A 8 10.62 5.14 3.55
C GLU A 8 10.67 4.20 2.33
N LEU A 9 11.67 4.39 1.48
CA LEU A 9 11.83 3.63 0.23
C LEU A 9 12.61 2.34 0.50
N SER A 10 12.18 1.23 -0.09
CA SER A 10 12.85 -0.07 0.08
C SER A 10 14.04 -0.28 -0.87
N GLY A 11 14.16 0.55 -1.90
CA GLY A 11 15.12 0.38 -3.00
C GLY A 11 14.65 -0.62 -4.07
N GLU A 12 13.53 -1.31 -3.86
CA GLU A 12 12.90 -2.15 -4.88
C GLU A 12 12.10 -1.29 -5.87
N MET A 13 11.95 -1.79 -7.10
CA MET A 13 11.12 -1.15 -8.12
C MET A 13 9.97 -2.07 -8.53
N SER A 14 8.87 -1.46 -8.95
CA SER A 14 7.78 -2.12 -9.65
C SER A 14 7.43 -1.29 -10.88
N TYR A 15 7.61 -1.89 -12.06
CA TYR A 15 7.70 -1.12 -13.31
C TYR A 15 8.75 -0.01 -13.15
N GLU A 16 8.39 1.24 -13.43
CA GLU A 16 9.27 2.42 -13.33
C GLU A 16 9.10 3.18 -12.00
N ARG A 17 8.52 2.54 -10.97
CA ARG A 17 8.18 3.21 -9.69
C ARG A 17 8.94 2.59 -8.54
N LEU A 18 9.47 3.44 -7.66
CA LEU A 18 10.06 3.00 -6.40
C LEU A 18 8.98 2.49 -5.45
N VAL A 19 9.33 1.41 -4.77
CA VAL A 19 8.53 0.74 -3.75
C VAL A 19 8.90 1.33 -2.39
N GLY A 20 7.89 1.70 -1.60
CA GLY A 20 8.10 2.30 -0.29
C GLY A 20 6.85 2.34 0.58
N ARG A 21 7.08 2.48 1.89
CA ARG A 21 6.03 2.64 2.89
C ARG A 21 5.84 4.12 3.15
N CYS A 22 4.61 4.60 3.04
CA CYS A 22 4.29 5.99 3.28
C CYS A 22 3.30 6.13 4.43
N ALA A 23 3.49 7.19 5.20
CA ALA A 23 2.58 7.59 6.26
C ALA A 23 2.16 9.05 6.09
N VAL A 24 0.92 9.33 6.49
CA VAL A 24 0.42 10.70 6.73
C VAL A 24 0.18 10.87 8.22
N SER A 25 0.36 12.10 8.73
CA SER A 25 0.23 12.39 10.17
C SER A 25 -1.12 11.99 10.77
N GLU A 26 -2.20 12.02 9.99
CA GLU A 26 -3.56 11.78 10.49
C GLU A 26 -4.05 10.33 10.34
N LYS A 27 -3.58 9.61 9.31
CA LYS A 27 -4.02 8.22 9.02
C LYS A 27 -2.94 7.18 9.31
N GLY A 28 -1.72 7.60 9.65
CA GLY A 28 -0.59 6.71 9.81
C GLY A 28 -0.21 6.06 8.49
N ASP A 29 0.19 4.78 8.55
CA ASP A 29 0.58 3.98 7.39
C ASP A 29 -0.59 3.85 6.39
N ILE A 30 -0.36 4.40 5.19
CA ILE A 30 -1.39 4.45 4.15
C ILE A 30 -1.74 3.05 3.65
N ALA A 31 -0.75 2.18 3.45
CA ALA A 31 -1.00 0.84 2.94
C ALA A 31 -1.79 0.00 3.95
N ARG A 32 -1.47 0.09 5.25
CA ARG A 32 -2.26 -0.55 6.31
C ARG A 32 -3.71 -0.11 6.26
N TYR A 33 -3.95 1.20 6.20
CA TYR A 33 -5.29 1.75 6.09
C TYR A 33 -6.03 1.20 4.87
N LEU A 34 -5.37 1.12 3.71
CA LEU A 34 -5.99 0.61 2.48
C LEU A 34 -6.35 -0.87 2.58
N ILE A 35 -5.47 -1.70 3.14
CA ILE A 35 -5.70 -3.14 3.29
C ILE A 35 -6.85 -3.38 4.28
N GLU A 36 -6.80 -2.76 5.46
CA GLU A 36 -7.82 -2.97 6.50
C GLU A 36 -9.23 -2.55 6.07
N ASN A 37 -9.33 -1.63 5.12
CA ASN A 37 -10.61 -1.18 4.56
C ASN A 37 -10.96 -1.88 3.24
N GLY A 38 -10.22 -2.92 2.84
CA GLY A 38 -10.51 -3.72 1.65
C GLY A 38 -10.28 -2.99 0.33
N TYR A 39 -9.51 -1.90 0.33
CA TYR A 39 -9.21 -1.12 -0.88
C TYR A 39 -8.07 -1.72 -1.71
N CYS A 40 -7.22 -2.56 -1.10
CA CYS A 40 -6.19 -3.33 -1.80
C CYS A 40 -5.82 -4.60 -1.04
N GLY A 41 -5.22 -5.59 -1.71
CA GLY A 41 -4.72 -6.82 -1.09
C GLY A 41 -3.25 -6.74 -0.72
N ARG A 42 -2.71 -7.76 -0.04
CA ARG A 42 -1.29 -7.82 0.28
C ARG A 42 -0.46 -8.34 -0.89
N CYS A 43 0.62 -7.65 -1.22
CA CYS A 43 1.62 -8.14 -2.18
C CYS A 43 2.81 -8.81 -1.47
N ASN A 44 2.82 -10.14 -1.41
CA ASN A 44 3.90 -10.93 -0.78
C ASN A 44 5.29 -10.62 -1.35
N ARG A 45 5.38 -10.23 -2.63
CA ARG A 45 6.64 -9.88 -3.30
C ARG A 45 7.37 -8.76 -2.56
N TYR A 46 6.64 -7.75 -2.11
CA TYR A 46 7.20 -6.54 -1.51
C TYR A 46 6.95 -6.45 0.00
N ASP A 47 6.10 -7.31 0.56
CA ASP A 47 5.90 -7.49 2.00
C ASP A 47 6.55 -8.80 2.51
N LYS A 48 7.84 -9.00 2.20
CA LYS A 48 8.58 -10.22 2.55
C LYS A 48 8.64 -10.49 4.06
N LYS A 49 8.65 -9.43 4.86
CA LYS A 49 8.69 -9.49 6.33
C LYS A 49 7.30 -9.62 6.97
N GLY A 50 6.23 -9.61 6.17
CA GLY A 50 4.86 -9.81 6.65
C GLY A 50 4.31 -8.66 7.50
N PHE A 51 4.75 -7.41 7.28
CA PHE A 51 4.29 -6.25 8.04
C PHE A 51 2.77 -6.00 7.94
N TYR A 52 2.15 -6.49 6.87
CA TYR A 52 0.71 -6.31 6.61
C TYR A 52 -0.08 -7.61 6.66
N ALA A 53 0.52 -8.72 7.09
CA ALA A 53 -0.14 -10.02 7.16
C ALA A 53 -1.36 -10.00 8.09
N GLU A 54 -1.25 -9.36 9.26
CA GLU A 54 -2.38 -9.21 10.20
C GLU A 54 -3.49 -8.30 9.64
N SER A 55 -3.11 -7.23 8.94
CA SER A 55 -4.08 -6.33 8.29
C SER A 55 -4.88 -7.06 7.20
N GLU A 56 -4.22 -7.87 6.37
CA GLU A 56 -4.88 -8.71 5.34
C GLU A 56 -5.79 -9.76 5.97
N LYS A 57 -5.32 -10.43 7.03
CA LYS A 57 -6.13 -11.42 7.76
C LYS A 57 -7.40 -10.81 8.32
N LYS A 58 -7.34 -9.58 8.82
CA LYS A 58 -8.49 -8.85 9.38
C LYS A 58 -9.48 -8.40 8.30
N SER A 59 -8.99 -7.94 7.15
CA SER A 59 -9.85 -7.46 6.05
C SER A 59 -10.48 -8.60 5.24
N GLY A 60 -9.90 -9.79 5.28
CA GLY A 60 -10.25 -10.87 4.36
C GLY A 60 -9.67 -10.65 2.95
N PRO A 61 -9.97 -11.56 2.01
CA PRO A 61 -9.41 -11.51 0.66
C PRO A 61 -9.85 -10.24 -0.08
N TYR A 62 -8.91 -9.62 -0.77
CA TYR A 62 -9.20 -8.46 -1.59
C TYR A 62 -10.08 -8.83 -2.80
N THR A 63 -11.17 -8.08 -3.00
CA THR A 63 -12.20 -8.37 -4.01
C THR A 63 -11.96 -7.68 -5.36
N GLY A 64 -10.84 -6.97 -5.54
CA GLY A 64 -10.49 -6.32 -6.81
C GLY A 64 -11.06 -4.91 -6.99
N VAL A 65 -11.73 -4.34 -5.99
CA VAL A 65 -12.27 -2.97 -6.06
C VAL A 65 -11.24 -1.99 -5.51
N THR A 66 -10.47 -1.33 -6.37
CA THR A 66 -9.52 -0.28 -5.95
C THR A 66 -10.17 1.09 -6.14
N PRO A 67 -10.35 1.92 -5.11
CA PRO A 67 -10.71 3.31 -5.31
C PRO A 67 -9.55 4.03 -6.02
N LEU A 68 -9.88 4.98 -6.90
CA LEU A 68 -8.93 5.88 -7.57
C LEU A 68 -8.28 6.86 -6.57
N ILE A 69 -7.53 6.35 -5.60
CA ILE A 69 -6.69 7.16 -4.74
C ILE A 69 -5.39 7.38 -5.51
N ALA A 70 -5.37 8.47 -6.28
CA ALA A 70 -4.25 8.86 -7.12
C ALA A 70 -3.04 9.26 -6.26
N ILE A 71 -2.22 8.28 -5.86
CA ILE A 71 -0.85 8.53 -5.38
C ILE A 71 0.02 8.53 -6.63
N ASN A 72 0.03 9.65 -7.33
CA ASN A 72 0.52 9.74 -8.71
C ASN A 72 2.02 9.50 -8.91
N GLN A 73 2.82 9.21 -7.87
CA GLN A 73 4.28 9.10 -7.99
C GLN A 73 4.92 8.00 -7.13
N ILE A 74 4.19 7.35 -6.23
CA ILE A 74 4.73 6.30 -5.37
C ILE A 74 3.79 5.11 -5.41
N SER A 75 4.29 3.99 -5.94
CA SER A 75 3.59 2.73 -5.77
C SER A 75 3.71 2.32 -4.30
N LEU A 76 2.62 2.47 -3.54
CA LEU A 76 2.53 1.90 -2.21
C LEU A 76 2.79 0.40 -2.33
N THR A 77 3.83 -0.05 -1.63
CA THR A 77 4.44 -1.38 -1.65
C THR A 77 3.47 -2.56 -1.74
N ILE A 78 2.23 -2.40 -1.28
CA ILE A 78 1.34 -3.53 -1.03
C ILE A 78 0.11 -3.53 -1.96
N CYS A 79 -0.27 -2.39 -2.54
CA CYS A 79 -1.50 -2.25 -3.33
C CYS A 79 -1.28 -2.35 -4.85
N PHE A 80 -0.65 -3.43 -5.34
CA PHE A 80 -0.58 -3.67 -6.78
C PHE A 80 -1.80 -4.45 -7.25
N ASN A 81 -2.58 -3.86 -8.15
CA ASN A 81 -3.53 -4.62 -8.97
C ASN A 81 -2.75 -5.72 -9.68
N ARG A 82 -3.12 -6.99 -9.44
CA ARG A 82 -2.89 -8.04 -10.42
C ARG A 82 -3.70 -7.64 -11.65
N ILE A 83 -3.05 -7.03 -12.64
CA ILE A 83 -3.50 -7.10 -14.03
C ILE A 83 -2.91 -8.39 -14.60
#